data_AF-A0A852PR98-F1
#
_entry.id   AF-A0A852PR98-F1
#
_cell.length_a   1.000
_cell.length_b   1.000
_cell.length_c   1.000
_cell.angle_alpha   90.00
_cell.angle_beta   90.00
_cell.angle_gamma   90.00
#
_symmetry.space_group_name_H-M   'P 1'
#
loop_
_entity.id
_entity.type
_entity.pdbx_description
1 polymer ?
#
loop_
_entity_poly.entity_id
_entity_poly.type
_entity_poly.pdbx_seq_one_letter_code
_entity_poly.pdbx_strand_id
1 'polypeptide(L)'
;MKSLIPQIDSNDGLFHNGNPATGEQGTRVTDTWLNNLQDRVRDVQAEAHYVLQKAGFTPKAETQTQLYQAIVKIIDDNRKSASTTQKGEVRLTSDTGLDSEELGLTAKAGKKLAQLIATVQLALNNYIPLNKRSSAINSNDENNVATSKAVKTAYDKGVEAEELANTKWTAKS
;
A
#
# COMPACT_ATOMS: atom_id res chain seq x y z
N MET A 1 -12.07 -25.46 -24.80
CA MET A 1 -12.65 -26.48 -23.90
C MET A 1 -13.82 -27.08 -24.64
N LYS A 2 -13.85 -28.41 -24.80
CA LYS A 2 -14.97 -29.06 -25.47
C LYS A 2 -16.21 -29.00 -24.56
N SER A 3 -17.39 -29.21 -25.15
CA SER A 3 -18.58 -29.57 -24.38
C SER A 3 -18.30 -30.84 -23.56
N LEU A 4 -19.16 -31.12 -22.57
CA LEU A 4 -19.15 -32.42 -21.90
C LEU A 4 -19.11 -33.53 -22.96
N ILE A 5 -18.21 -34.51 -22.77
CA ILE A 5 -18.17 -35.68 -23.64
C ILE A 5 -19.56 -36.31 -23.63
N PRO A 6 -20.21 -36.54 -24.79
CA PRO A 6 -21.52 -37.16 -24.81
C PRO A 6 -21.45 -38.51 -24.09
N GLN A 7 -22.54 -38.88 -23.42
CA GLN A 7 -22.68 -40.25 -22.93
C GLN A 7 -22.68 -41.20 -24.12
N ILE A 8 -22.37 -42.47 -23.88
CA ILE A 8 -22.52 -43.48 -24.92
C ILE A 8 -23.96 -43.53 -25.44
N ASP A 9 -24.10 -43.85 -26.72
CA ASP A 9 -25.39 -44.02 -27.40
C ASP A 9 -26.03 -45.36 -26.98
N SER A 10 -26.64 -45.36 -25.81
CA SER A 10 -27.46 -46.44 -25.26
C SER A 10 -28.74 -45.87 -24.65
N ASN A 11 -29.73 -46.73 -24.40
CA ASN A 11 -31.05 -46.30 -23.88
C ASN A 11 -30.96 -45.48 -22.58
N ASP A 12 -29.94 -45.73 -21.76
CA ASP A 12 -29.69 -45.08 -20.48
C ASP A 12 -28.39 -44.25 -20.43
N GLY A 13 -27.63 -44.19 -21.53
CA GLY A 13 -26.36 -43.49 -21.60
C GLY A 13 -25.22 -44.18 -20.84
N LEU A 14 -25.38 -45.46 -20.49
CA LEU A 14 -24.39 -46.29 -19.80
C LEU A 14 -23.89 -47.44 -20.68
N PHE A 15 -22.67 -47.86 -20.39
CA PHE A 15 -22.12 -49.11 -20.89
C PHE A 15 -22.76 -50.29 -20.17
N HIS A 16 -22.94 -51.40 -20.89
CA HIS A 16 -23.46 -52.67 -20.37
C HIS A 16 -22.51 -53.82 -20.73
N ASN A 17 -22.45 -54.83 -19.86
CA ASN A 17 -21.80 -56.11 -20.20
C ASN A 17 -22.63 -56.88 -21.23
N GLY A 18 -21.97 -57.69 -22.06
CA GLY A 18 -22.67 -58.50 -23.06
C GLY A 18 -23.43 -59.64 -22.39
N ASN A 19 -24.60 -59.98 -22.94
CA ASN A 19 -25.41 -61.09 -22.48
C ASN A 19 -25.48 -62.20 -23.55
N PRO A 20 -24.71 -63.29 -23.39
CA PRO A 20 -24.68 -64.38 -24.37
C PRO A 20 -26.01 -65.12 -24.53
N ALA A 21 -26.89 -65.06 -23.52
CA ALA A 21 -28.18 -65.74 -23.54
C ALA A 21 -29.24 -65.01 -24.39
N THR A 22 -29.12 -63.69 -24.51
CA THR A 22 -30.01 -62.84 -25.33
C THR A 22 -29.37 -62.42 -26.66
N GLY A 23 -28.06 -62.63 -26.81
CA GLY A 23 -27.29 -62.20 -27.98
C GLY A 23 -26.91 -60.71 -27.92
N GLU A 24 -27.16 -60.02 -26.81
CA GLU A 24 -26.78 -58.62 -26.63
C GLU A 24 -25.26 -58.49 -26.60
N GLN A 25 -24.72 -57.77 -27.58
CA GLN A 25 -23.32 -57.41 -27.62
C GLN A 25 -23.03 -56.39 -26.53
N GLY A 26 -21.91 -56.56 -25.83
CA GLY A 26 -21.48 -55.61 -24.81
C GLY A 26 -20.00 -55.28 -24.90
N THR A 27 -19.53 -54.57 -23.88
CA THR A 27 -18.16 -54.06 -23.85
C THR A 27 -17.14 -55.14 -23.48
N ARG A 28 -15.94 -55.07 -24.08
CA ARG A 28 -14.82 -55.98 -23.74
C ARG A 28 -14.22 -55.69 -22.36
N VAL A 29 -14.30 -54.43 -21.94
CA VAL A 29 -13.93 -53.98 -20.59
C VAL A 29 -15.22 -53.91 -19.79
N THR A 30 -15.17 -54.18 -18.48
CA THR A 30 -16.38 -54.18 -17.66
C THR A 30 -17.11 -52.83 -17.72
N ASP A 31 -18.43 -52.90 -17.82
CA ASP A 31 -19.32 -51.74 -17.79
C ASP A 31 -19.03 -50.80 -16.61
N THR A 32 -18.81 -51.37 -15.42
CA THR A 32 -18.53 -50.63 -14.19
C THR A 32 -17.31 -49.72 -14.36
N TRP A 33 -16.23 -50.22 -14.96
CA TRP A 33 -15.03 -49.42 -15.17
C TRP A 33 -15.25 -48.32 -16.22
N LEU A 34 -15.92 -48.65 -17.32
CA LEU A 34 -16.20 -47.68 -18.39
C LEU A 34 -17.16 -46.57 -17.94
N ASN A 35 -18.21 -46.92 -17.20
CA ASN A 35 -19.15 -45.97 -16.61
C ASN A 35 -18.42 -45.06 -15.60
N ASN A 36 -17.59 -45.62 -14.71
CA ASN A 36 -16.79 -44.81 -13.78
C ASN A 36 -15.84 -43.84 -14.50
N LEU A 37 -15.22 -44.26 -15.62
CA LEU A 37 -14.39 -43.37 -16.43
C LEU A 37 -15.20 -42.28 -17.13
N GLN A 38 -16.33 -42.63 -17.75
CA GLN A 38 -17.23 -41.68 -18.38
C GLN A 38 -17.68 -40.61 -17.36
N ASP A 39 -18.12 -41.05 -16.19
CA ASP A 39 -18.56 -40.18 -15.10
C ASP A 39 -17.42 -39.27 -14.63
N ARG A 40 -16.23 -39.82 -14.37
CA ARG A 40 -15.07 -39.03 -13.94
C ARG A 40 -14.65 -37.99 -14.97
N VAL A 41 -14.63 -38.33 -16.26
CA VAL A 41 -14.26 -37.38 -17.31
C VAL A 41 -15.29 -36.26 -17.40
N ARG A 42 -16.58 -36.58 -17.32
CA ARG A 42 -17.65 -35.59 -17.33
C ARG A 42 -17.62 -34.70 -16.09
N ASP A 43 -17.36 -35.26 -14.92
CA ASP A 43 -17.22 -34.54 -13.65
C ASP A 43 -16.09 -33.50 -13.72
N VAL A 44 -14.90 -33.90 -14.14
CA VAL A 44 -13.76 -32.98 -14.33
C VAL A 44 -14.08 -31.90 -15.39
N GLN A 45 -14.79 -32.25 -16.47
CA GLN A 45 -15.22 -31.27 -17.47
C GLN A 45 -16.25 -30.28 -16.90
N ALA A 46 -17.17 -30.74 -16.04
CA ALA A 46 -18.17 -29.90 -15.39
C ALA A 46 -17.52 -28.90 -14.43
N GLU A 47 -16.56 -29.34 -13.60
CA GLU A 47 -15.78 -28.46 -12.72
C GLU A 47 -15.01 -27.41 -13.52
N ALA A 48 -14.39 -27.82 -14.62
CA ALA A 48 -13.68 -26.88 -15.49
C ALA A 48 -14.64 -25.88 -16.15
N HIS A 49 -15.82 -26.32 -16.61
CA HIS A 49 -16.87 -25.43 -17.12
C HIS A 49 -17.35 -24.44 -16.06
N TYR A 50 -17.51 -24.89 -14.82
CA TYR A 50 -17.89 -24.02 -13.70
C TYR A 50 -16.88 -22.90 -13.47
N VAL A 51 -15.57 -23.20 -13.53
CA VAL A 51 -14.52 -22.17 -13.43
C VAL A 51 -14.65 -21.15 -14.57
N LEU A 52 -14.89 -21.58 -15.81
CA LEU A 52 -15.13 -20.66 -16.92
C LEU A 52 -16.37 -19.78 -16.66
N GLN A 53 -17.48 -20.38 -16.25
CA GLN A 53 -18.73 -19.66 -15.99
C GLN A 53 -18.58 -18.64 -14.86
N LYS A 54 -17.87 -18.99 -13.78
CA LYS A 54 -17.58 -18.06 -12.68
C LYS A 54 -16.76 -16.86 -13.12
N ALA A 55 -15.89 -17.03 -14.10
CA ALA A 55 -15.16 -15.95 -14.74
C ALA A 55 -15.96 -15.24 -15.86
N GLY A 56 -17.21 -15.63 -16.12
CA GLY A 56 -18.05 -15.06 -17.18
C GLY A 56 -17.69 -15.51 -18.60
N PHE A 57 -16.92 -16.59 -18.76
CA PHE A 57 -16.59 -17.17 -20.06
C PHE A 57 -17.62 -18.23 -20.48
N THR A 58 -18.00 -18.23 -21.75
CA THR A 58 -18.69 -19.35 -22.39
C THR A 58 -17.65 -20.32 -22.98
N PRO A 59 -17.69 -21.63 -22.67
CA PRO A 59 -16.77 -22.60 -23.25
C PRO A 59 -16.80 -22.58 -24.79
N LYS A 60 -15.65 -22.32 -25.41
CA LYS A 60 -15.47 -22.38 -26.86
C LYS A 60 -14.71 -23.64 -27.26
N ALA A 61 -15.27 -24.42 -28.18
CA ALA A 61 -14.58 -25.55 -28.78
C ALA A 61 -13.29 -25.07 -29.47
N GLU A 62 -12.28 -25.95 -29.53
CA GLU A 62 -11.01 -25.74 -30.25
C GLU A 62 -10.15 -24.54 -29.80
N THR A 63 -10.61 -23.76 -28.83
CA THR A 63 -9.83 -22.69 -28.21
C THR A 63 -9.08 -23.22 -26.99
N GLN A 64 -7.76 -23.01 -26.96
CA GLN A 64 -6.90 -23.37 -25.84
C GLN A 64 -6.91 -22.28 -24.75
N THR A 65 -6.21 -22.50 -23.63
CA THR A 65 -5.97 -21.53 -22.53
C THR A 65 -7.18 -20.93 -21.79
N GLN A 66 -8.42 -21.26 -22.14
CA GLN A 66 -9.62 -20.68 -21.50
C GLN A 66 -9.67 -20.88 -19.98
N LEU A 67 -9.27 -22.07 -19.49
CA LEU A 67 -9.24 -22.33 -18.06
C LEU A 67 -8.22 -21.43 -17.35
N TYR A 68 -7.05 -21.24 -17.95
CA TYR A 68 -6.02 -20.34 -17.42
C TYR A 68 -6.55 -18.89 -17.36
N GLN A 69 -7.14 -18.40 -18.46
CA GLN A 69 -7.70 -17.04 -18.51
C GLN A 69 -8.82 -16.84 -17.49
N ALA A 70 -9.69 -17.84 -17.31
CA ALA A 70 -10.74 -17.83 -16.30
C ALA A 70 -10.18 -17.74 -14.88
N ILE A 71 -9.16 -18.55 -14.56
CA ILE A 71 -8.51 -18.53 -13.24
C ILE A 71 -7.84 -17.19 -12.98
N VAL A 72 -7.07 -16.65 -13.94
CA VAL A 72 -6.43 -15.33 -13.83
C VAL A 72 -7.48 -14.26 -13.55
N LYS A 73 -8.58 -14.25 -14.32
CA LYS A 73 -9.66 -13.28 -14.14
C LYS A 73 -10.32 -13.42 -12.76
N ILE A 74 -10.61 -14.64 -12.30
CA ILE A 74 -11.18 -14.88 -10.97
C ILE A 74 -10.25 -14.35 -9.88
N ILE A 75 -8.94 -14.59 -10.01
CA ILE A 75 -7.97 -14.06 -9.04
C ILE A 75 -8.03 -12.54 -9.04
N ASP A 76 -7.92 -11.90 -10.20
CA ASP A 76 -7.93 -10.43 -10.31
C ASP A 76 -9.24 -9.81 -9.81
N ASP A 77 -10.40 -10.37 -10.16
CA ASP A 77 -11.70 -9.90 -9.68
C ASP A 77 -11.86 -10.02 -8.14
N ASN A 78 -11.15 -10.99 -7.53
CA ASN A 78 -11.16 -11.19 -6.08
C ASN A 78 -10.03 -10.42 -5.35
N ARG A 79 -9.12 -9.74 -6.06
CA ARG A 79 -8.15 -8.85 -5.44
C ARG A 79 -8.85 -7.58 -4.99
N LYS A 80 -8.95 -7.38 -3.68
CA LYS A 80 -9.60 -6.23 -3.07
C LYS A 80 -8.57 -5.22 -2.58
N SER A 81 -8.83 -3.93 -2.79
CA SER A 81 -8.10 -2.87 -2.12
C SER A 81 -8.34 -2.90 -0.62
N ALA A 82 -7.34 -2.53 0.17
CA ALA A 82 -7.50 -2.38 1.61
C ALA A 82 -8.31 -1.12 1.95
N SER A 83 -8.90 -1.13 3.14
CA SER A 83 -9.54 0.03 3.78
C SER A 83 -9.22 0.03 5.28
N THR A 84 -9.72 1.05 5.99
CA THR A 84 -9.61 1.13 7.46
C THR A 84 -10.36 0.02 8.20
N THR A 85 -11.29 -0.67 7.54
CA THR A 85 -12.10 -1.76 8.12
C THR A 85 -11.88 -3.12 7.45
N GLN A 86 -11.22 -3.17 6.29
CA GLN A 86 -11.05 -4.37 5.51
C GLN A 86 -9.60 -4.55 5.04
N LYS A 87 -9.07 -5.77 5.20
CA LYS A 87 -7.76 -6.13 4.66
C LYS A 87 -7.81 -6.21 3.13
N GLY A 88 -6.71 -5.82 2.48
CA GLY A 88 -6.56 -5.88 1.02
C GLY A 88 -5.19 -5.38 0.57
N GLU A 89 -5.07 -5.11 -0.72
CA GLU A 89 -3.86 -4.54 -1.32
C GLU A 89 -3.79 -3.03 -1.10
N VAL A 90 -2.59 -2.51 -0.84
CA VAL A 90 -2.34 -1.08 -0.62
C VAL A 90 -1.32 -0.60 -1.65
N ARG A 91 -1.61 0.54 -2.29
CA ARG A 91 -0.62 1.21 -3.15
C ARG A 91 0.22 2.15 -2.30
N LEU A 92 1.54 2.06 -2.43
CA LEU A 92 2.46 2.91 -1.64
C LEU A 92 2.71 4.25 -2.33
N THR A 93 2.87 5.32 -1.55
CA THR A 93 3.24 6.65 -2.03
C THR A 93 4.47 7.22 -1.31
N SER A 94 5.25 8.02 -2.04
CA SER A 94 6.33 8.84 -1.47
C SER A 94 5.94 10.31 -1.30
N ASP A 95 4.71 10.68 -1.65
CA ASP A 95 4.18 12.01 -1.39
C ASP A 95 3.73 12.12 0.08
N THR A 96 4.11 13.21 0.73
CA THR A 96 3.84 13.50 2.14
C THR A 96 2.77 14.58 2.33
N GLY A 97 2.19 15.09 1.24
CA GLY A 97 1.17 16.15 1.26
C GLY A 97 -0.24 15.68 0.92
N LEU A 98 -0.46 14.37 0.78
CA LEU A 98 -1.76 13.79 0.43
C LEU A 98 -2.56 13.45 1.69
N ASP A 99 -3.87 13.66 1.63
CA ASP A 99 -4.84 13.16 2.60
C ASP A 99 -5.60 11.98 1.96
N SER A 100 -5.15 10.76 2.23
CA SER A 100 -5.69 9.55 1.60
C SER A 100 -5.64 8.36 2.56
N GLU A 101 -6.77 7.66 2.67
CA GLU A 101 -6.87 6.39 3.40
C GLU A 101 -6.55 5.15 2.53
N GLU A 102 -6.35 5.35 1.22
CA GLU A 102 -6.11 4.27 0.25
C GLU A 102 -4.61 4.02 -0.01
N LEU A 103 -3.75 4.95 0.42
CA LEU A 103 -2.31 4.92 0.14
C LEU A 103 -1.48 4.66 1.41
N GLY A 104 -0.49 3.79 1.29
CA GLY A 104 0.47 3.52 2.34
C GLY A 104 1.73 4.39 2.21
N LEU A 105 2.29 4.83 3.34
CA LEU A 105 3.55 5.59 3.35
C LEU A 105 4.74 4.70 2.99
N THR A 106 5.56 5.12 2.02
CA THR A 106 6.85 4.45 1.72
C THR A 106 7.94 4.80 2.73
N ALA A 107 8.96 3.94 2.87
CA ALA A 107 10.17 4.23 3.64
C ALA A 107 10.89 5.52 3.16
N LYS A 108 10.84 5.83 1.85
CA LYS A 108 11.39 7.08 1.29
C LYS A 108 10.68 8.32 1.85
N ALA A 109 9.35 8.30 1.88
CA ALA A 109 8.58 9.38 2.51
C ALA A 109 8.84 9.44 4.02
N GLY A 110 8.88 8.30 4.71
CA GLY A 110 9.25 8.22 6.12
C GLY A 110 10.61 8.86 6.42
N LYS A 111 11.63 8.59 5.60
CA LYS A 111 12.95 9.24 5.70
C LYS A 111 12.87 10.76 5.51
N LYS A 112 12.12 11.24 4.53
CA LYS A 112 11.90 12.67 4.29
C LYS A 112 11.27 13.35 5.50
N LEU A 113 10.22 12.76 6.07
CA LEU A 113 9.58 13.25 7.29
C LEU A 113 10.55 13.27 8.47
N ALA A 114 11.33 12.20 8.68
CA ALA A 114 12.33 12.16 9.74
C ALA A 114 13.39 13.27 9.61
N GLN A 115 13.84 13.57 8.38
CA GLN A 115 14.78 14.67 8.12
C GLN A 115 14.17 16.04 8.40
N LEU A 116 12.90 16.25 8.01
CA LEU A 116 12.17 17.49 8.32
C LEU A 116 11.99 17.66 9.83
N ILE A 117 11.62 16.59 10.54
CA ILE A 117 11.50 16.59 12.01
C ILE A 117 12.84 16.96 12.67
N ALA A 118 13.94 16.34 12.23
CA ALA A 118 15.28 16.65 12.76
C ALA A 118 15.66 18.12 12.54
N THR A 119 15.30 18.69 11.38
CA THR A 119 15.55 20.11 11.06
C THR A 119 14.77 21.03 12.00
N VAL A 120 13.49 20.73 12.25
CA VAL A 120 12.65 21.51 13.18
C VAL A 120 13.16 21.41 14.62
N GLN A 121 13.56 20.22 15.08
CA GLN A 121 14.14 20.04 16.41
C GLN A 121 15.42 20.88 16.60
N LEU A 122 16.31 20.90 15.61
CA LEU A 122 17.51 21.73 15.66
C LEU A 122 17.19 23.23 15.71
N ALA A 123 16.19 23.67 14.93
CA ALA A 123 15.75 25.06 14.95
C ALA A 123 15.19 25.48 16.32
N LEU A 124 14.41 24.61 16.96
CA LEU A 124 13.84 24.85 18.29
C LEU A 124 14.88 24.83 19.41
N ASN A 125 15.90 23.96 19.32
CA ASN A 125 16.99 23.93 20.29
C ASN A 125 17.79 25.25 20.35
N ASN A 126 17.87 25.97 19.23
CA ASN A 126 18.57 27.26 19.14
C ASN A 126 17.63 28.48 19.24
N TYR A 127 16.34 28.27 19.49
CA TYR A 127 15.35 29.34 19.49
C TYR A 127 15.28 30.05 20.84
N ILE A 128 15.56 31.36 20.84
CA ILE A 128 15.29 32.23 22.00
C ILE A 128 13.88 32.81 21.85
N PRO A 129 12.93 32.51 22.76
CA PRO A 129 11.57 33.06 22.72
C PRO A 129 11.54 34.59 22.74
N LEU A 130 10.59 35.20 22.02
CA LEU A 130 10.50 36.66 21.91
C LEU A 130 10.32 37.34 23.28
N ASN A 131 9.51 36.75 24.16
CA ASN A 131 9.29 37.23 25.53
C ASN A 131 10.51 37.09 26.45
N LYS A 132 11.57 36.42 25.99
CA LYS A 132 12.86 36.29 26.69
C LYS A 132 13.94 37.19 26.13
N ARG A 133 13.62 38.05 25.16
CA ARG A 133 14.55 39.03 24.59
C ARG A 133 14.29 40.39 25.19
N SER A 134 15.31 41.06 25.72
CA SER A 134 15.20 42.39 26.32
C SER A 134 16.05 43.42 25.60
N SER A 135 15.48 44.58 25.29
CA SER A 135 16.22 45.75 24.78
C SER A 135 16.52 46.80 25.87
N ALA A 136 16.21 46.50 27.14
CA ALA A 136 16.53 47.37 28.26
C ALA A 136 18.01 47.19 28.65
N ILE A 137 18.70 48.30 28.92
CA ILE A 137 20.12 48.30 29.33
C ILE A 137 20.34 48.37 30.85
N ASN A 138 19.24 48.33 31.62
CA ASN A 138 19.21 48.41 33.08
C ASN A 138 18.37 47.29 33.70
N SER A 139 18.12 46.21 32.94
CA SER A 139 17.37 45.07 33.43
C SER A 139 18.25 44.21 34.33
N ASN A 140 17.73 43.86 35.50
CA ASN A 140 18.38 42.93 36.44
C ASN A 140 17.75 41.51 36.37
N ASP A 141 16.97 41.20 35.32
CA ASP A 141 16.36 39.87 35.15
C ASP A 141 17.40 38.89 34.59
N GLU A 142 17.72 37.85 35.36
CA GLU A 142 18.70 36.83 35.00
C GLU A 142 18.22 35.88 33.88
N ASN A 143 16.92 35.90 33.55
CA ASN A 143 16.32 34.96 32.62
C ASN A 143 16.15 35.49 31.19
N ASN A 144 16.43 36.78 30.96
CA ASN A 144 16.29 37.40 29.64
C ASN A 144 17.65 37.55 28.96
N VAL A 145 17.65 37.41 27.63
CA VAL A 145 18.83 37.62 26.79
C VAL A 145 18.80 39.04 26.22
N ALA A 146 19.92 39.75 26.31
CA ALA A 146 20.07 41.08 25.74
C ALA A 146 19.99 41.04 24.20
N THR A 147 19.22 41.95 23.61
CA THR A 147 19.19 42.13 22.15
C THR A 147 20.41 42.89 21.66
N SER A 148 20.73 42.77 20.37
CA SER A 148 21.76 43.61 19.73
C SER A 148 21.51 45.10 19.93
N LYS A 149 20.24 45.53 19.99
CA LYS A 149 19.85 46.90 20.31
C LYS A 149 20.28 47.32 21.73
N ALA A 150 20.03 46.49 22.74
CA ALA A 150 20.49 46.77 24.11
C ALA A 150 22.02 46.87 24.16
N VAL A 151 22.71 45.89 23.56
CA VAL A 151 24.18 45.85 23.55
C VAL A 151 24.76 47.07 22.87
N LYS A 152 24.24 47.46 21.70
CA LYS A 152 24.66 48.67 20.99
C LYS A 152 24.42 49.94 21.81
N THR A 153 23.24 50.05 22.42
CA THR A 153 22.89 51.23 23.23
C THR A 153 23.79 51.35 24.46
N ALA A 154 24.14 50.23 25.11
CA ALA A 154 25.07 50.23 26.24
C ALA A 154 26.50 50.61 25.80
N TYR A 155 26.95 50.09 24.64
CA TYR A 155 28.24 50.44 24.06
C TYR A 155 28.34 51.93 23.75
N ASP A 156 27.34 52.50 23.07
CA ASP A 156 27.33 53.92 22.71
C ASP A 156 27.42 54.83 23.94
N LYS A 157 26.65 54.52 25.00
CA LYS A 157 26.74 55.25 26.27
C LYS A 157 28.11 55.13 26.93
N GLY A 158 28.80 54.00 26.76
CA GLY A 158 30.16 53.81 27.22
C GLY A 158 31.14 54.71 26.48
N VAL A 159 31.04 54.78 25.15
CA VAL A 159 31.85 55.68 24.31
C VAL A 159 31.61 57.13 24.69
N GLU A 160 30.34 57.56 24.83
CA GLU A 160 30.00 58.92 25.26
C GLU A 160 30.60 59.27 26.64
N ALA A 161 30.59 58.33 27.57
CA ALA A 161 31.18 58.53 28.90
C ALA A 161 32.70 58.66 28.85
N GLU A 162 33.37 57.87 28.02
CA GLU A 162 34.82 57.95 27.79
C GLU A 162 35.22 59.29 27.17
N GLU A 163 34.54 59.71 26.10
CA GLU A 163 34.77 60.99 25.45
C GLU A 163 34.58 62.17 26.42
N LEU A 164 33.54 62.10 27.27
CA LEU A 164 33.28 63.10 28.30
C LEU A 164 34.39 63.12 29.37
N ALA A 165 34.86 61.96 29.81
CA ALA A 165 35.94 61.84 30.79
C ALA A 165 37.25 62.41 30.23
N ASN A 166 37.60 62.06 29.00
CA ASN A 166 38.79 62.56 28.30
C ASN A 166 38.74 64.08 28.14
N THR A 167 37.61 64.63 27.71
CA THR A 167 37.41 66.08 27.58
C THR A 167 37.61 66.79 28.93
N LYS A 168 37.03 66.26 30.01
CA LYS A 168 37.19 66.81 31.36
C LYS A 168 38.61 66.70 31.89
N TRP A 169 39.33 65.63 31.55
CA TRP A 169 40.73 65.45 31.92
C TRP A 169 41.62 66.49 31.22
N THR A 170 41.49 66.64 29.90
CA THR A 170 42.24 67.64 29.11
C THR A 170 41.94 69.07 29.54
N ALA A 171 40.71 69.38 29.96
CA ALA A 171 40.37 70.72 30.49
C ALA A 171 41.01 71.03 31.86
N LYS A 172 41.57 70.03 32.54
CA LYS A 172 42.15 70.14 33.89
C LYS A 172 43.69 70.15 33.89
N SER A 173 44.30 69.72 32.79
CA SER A 173 45.75 69.77 32.51
C SER A 173 46.15 71.08 31.85
#